data_AF-A0A8J7UAZ1-F1
#
_entry.id   AF-A0A8J7UAZ1-F1
#
_cell.length_a   1.000
_cell.length_b   1.000
_cell.length_c   1.000
_cell.angle_alpha   90.00
_cell.angle_beta   90.00
_cell.angle_gamma   90.00
#
_symmetry.space_group_name_H-M   'P 1'
#
loop_
_entity.id
_entity.type
_entity.pdbx_description
1 polymer ?
#
loop_
_entity_poly.entity_id
_entity_poly.type
_entity_poly.pdbx_seq_one_letter_code
_entity_poly.pdbx_strand_id
1 'polypeptide(L)'
;MQRAYPRLLVYRLEEDDPRKCTSRVLGRHGLVKTFRRQSSIPARAIVLNPEAAKVLEAGDRQKALRNGLVVIDSSWKRSQNIFHLVKRGDHRRLPYLLAANPVNFSVPERLSSAEAFAAALVVMGFKELAELVLSKFKWGPTFFLLNRDRLSPYLGG
;
A
#
# COMPACT_ATOMS: atom_id res chain seq x y z
N MET A 1 10.04 24.67 1.48
CA MET A 1 8.88 23.92 2.03
C MET A 1 9.30 22.46 2.24
N GLN A 2 9.33 21.96 3.48
CA GLN A 2 9.48 20.51 3.69
C GLN A 2 8.22 19.83 3.13
N ARG A 3 8.38 18.99 2.10
CA ARG A 3 7.28 18.16 1.60
C ARG A 3 6.90 17.18 2.71
N ALA A 4 5.73 17.35 3.30
CA ALA A 4 5.21 16.41 4.28
C ALA A 4 4.76 15.13 3.56
N TYR A 5 5.27 13.98 3.99
CA TYR A 5 4.86 12.67 3.53
C TYR A 5 4.03 11.95 4.58
N PRO A 6 3.05 11.11 4.20
CA PRO A 6 2.30 10.32 5.16
C PRO A 6 3.23 9.29 5.81
N ARG A 7 2.99 8.99 7.08
CA ARG A 7 3.64 7.85 7.75
C ARG A 7 3.14 6.57 7.11
N LEU A 8 4.04 5.74 6.61
CA LEU A 8 3.72 4.43 6.07
C LEU A 8 3.80 3.37 7.16
N LEU A 9 2.72 2.63 7.33
CA LEU A 9 2.48 1.75 8.46
C LEU A 9 2.13 0.35 7.98
N VAL A 10 2.72 -0.67 8.58
CA VAL A 10 2.44 -2.06 8.21
C VAL A 10 1.85 -2.78 9.40
N TYR A 11 0.60 -3.23 9.25
CA TYR A 11 0.00 -4.18 10.16
C TYR A 11 0.35 -5.60 9.71
N ARG A 12 1.28 -6.25 10.40
CA ARG A 12 1.71 -7.61 10.09
C ARG A 12 0.94 -8.63 10.93
N LEU A 13 0.34 -9.60 10.24
CA LEU A 13 -0.48 -10.64 10.87
C LEU A 13 0.26 -11.96 11.08
N GLU A 14 1.22 -12.29 10.23
CA GLU A 14 1.92 -13.57 10.29
C GLU A 14 3.43 -13.41 10.03
N GLU A 15 4.17 -14.47 10.33
CA GLU A 15 5.56 -14.63 9.92
C GLU A 15 5.59 -15.29 8.54
N ASP A 16 5.37 -14.45 7.52
CA ASP A 16 5.55 -14.83 6.13
C ASP A 16 7.04 -15.14 5.83
N ASP A 17 7.32 -15.82 4.72
CA ASP A 17 8.70 -16.07 4.28
C ASP A 17 9.47 -14.72 4.26
N PRO A 18 10.50 -14.56 5.11
CA PRO A 18 11.27 -13.33 5.23
C PRO A 18 11.80 -12.80 3.89
N ARG A 19 12.03 -13.71 2.94
CA ARG A 19 12.66 -13.42 1.65
C ARG A 19 11.67 -12.88 0.62
N LYS A 20 10.36 -13.14 0.79
CA LYS A 20 9.30 -12.73 -0.15
C LYS A 20 8.51 -11.52 0.33
N CYS A 21 8.63 -11.17 1.61
CA CYS A 21 7.90 -10.08 2.24
C CYS A 21 8.48 -8.70 1.85
N THR A 22 7.82 -8.01 0.92
CA THR A 22 8.21 -6.67 0.47
C THR A 22 8.11 -5.62 1.59
N SER A 23 7.20 -5.80 2.56
CA SER A 23 7.09 -4.92 3.73
C SER A 23 8.34 -4.94 4.62
N ARG A 24 9.03 -6.08 4.72
CA ARG A 24 10.31 -6.19 5.45
C ARG A 24 11.43 -5.44 4.75
N VAL A 25 11.48 -5.49 3.42
CA VAL A 25 12.46 -4.74 2.63
C VAL A 25 12.28 -3.24 2.90
N LEU A 26 11.04 -2.75 2.83
CA LEU A 26 10.74 -1.35 3.15
C LEU A 26 11.10 -0.99 4.59
N GLY A 27 10.87 -1.90 5.55
CA GLY A 27 11.23 -1.69 6.95
C GLY A 27 12.74 -1.57 7.17
N ARG A 28 13.55 -2.39 6.47
CA ARG A 28 15.02 -2.30 6.52
C ARG A 28 15.56 -0.98 5.99
N HIS A 29 14.85 -0.36 5.04
CA HIS A 29 15.17 0.97 4.51
C HIS A 29 14.57 2.12 5.33
N GLY A 30 13.93 1.84 6.46
CA GLY A 30 13.32 2.86 7.32
C GLY A 30 12.10 3.56 6.71
N LEU A 31 11.52 3.02 5.63
CA LEU A 31 10.39 3.64 4.92
C LEU A 31 9.04 3.35 5.57
N VAL A 32 8.93 2.27 6.35
CA VAL A 32 7.68 1.85 6.99
C VAL A 32 7.90 1.51 8.46
N LYS A 33 6.90 1.77 9.29
CA LYS A 33 6.85 1.28 10.67
C LYS A 33 5.93 0.06 10.76
N THR A 34 6.46 -1.06 11.22
CA THR A 34 5.69 -2.32 11.35
C THR A 34 5.21 -2.53 12.77
N PHE A 35 4.00 -3.08 12.93
CA PHE A 35 3.46 -3.52 14.21
C PHE A 35 2.61 -4.79 14.03
N ARG A 36 2.41 -5.54 15.12
CA ARG A 36 1.69 -6.82 15.14
C ARG A 36 0.33 -6.76 15.84
N ARG A 37 -0.01 -5.65 16.48
CA ARG A 37 -1.28 -5.47 17.21
C ARG A 37 -2.20 -4.56 16.41
N GLN A 38 -3.43 -5.01 16.15
CA GLN A 38 -4.44 -4.18 15.46
C GLN A 38 -4.72 -2.89 16.23
N SER A 39 -4.68 -2.91 17.56
CA SER A 39 -4.86 -1.72 18.40
C SER A 39 -3.82 -0.62 18.14
N SER A 40 -2.68 -0.95 17.54
CA SER A 40 -1.66 0.01 17.10
C SER A 40 -2.01 0.74 15.79
N ILE A 41 -3.05 0.31 15.07
CA ILE A 41 -3.58 1.05 13.92
C ILE A 41 -4.19 2.37 14.42
N PRO A 42 -3.71 3.53 13.93
CA PRO A 42 -4.30 4.81 14.28
C PRO A 42 -5.78 4.85 13.85
N ALA A 43 -6.66 5.32 14.72
CA ALA A 43 -8.11 5.20 14.56
C ALA A 43 -8.65 5.83 13.26
N ARG A 44 -7.97 6.85 12.72
CA ARG A 44 -8.35 7.58 11.50
C ARG A 44 -7.34 7.42 10.36
N ALA A 45 -6.43 6.45 10.45
CA ALA A 45 -5.51 6.15 9.36
C ALA A 45 -6.27 5.59 8.16
N ILE A 46 -5.76 5.83 6.95
CA ILE A 46 -6.25 5.12 5.77
C ILE A 46 -5.72 3.68 5.84
N VAL A 47 -6.61 2.69 5.75
CA VAL A 47 -6.24 1.27 5.74
C VAL A 47 -6.56 0.70 4.36
N LEU A 48 -5.54 0.22 3.67
CA LEU A 48 -5.72 -0.45 2.39
C LEU A 48 -6.35 -1.82 2.62
N ASN A 49 -7.55 -1.98 2.08
CA ASN A 49 -8.37 -3.17 2.20
C ASN A 49 -9.04 -3.44 0.84
N PRO A 50 -8.68 -4.53 0.13
CA PRO A 50 -9.30 -4.90 -1.16
C PRO A 50 -10.82 -5.07 -1.11
N GLU A 51 -11.37 -5.47 0.04
CA GLU A 51 -12.79 -5.74 0.25
C GLU A 51 -13.59 -4.49 0.69
N ALA A 52 -12.93 -3.33 0.79
CA ALA A 52 -13.61 -2.10 1.21
C ALA A 52 -14.56 -1.56 0.12
N ALA A 53 -15.74 -1.09 0.53
CA ALA A 53 -16.70 -0.50 -0.40
C ALA A 53 -16.20 0.81 -1.05
N LYS A 54 -15.45 1.62 -0.30
CA LYS A 54 -14.94 2.92 -0.77
C LYS A 54 -13.60 2.74 -1.49
N VAL A 55 -13.52 3.26 -2.72
CA VAL A 55 -12.26 3.36 -3.46
C VAL A 55 -11.43 4.50 -2.87
N LEU A 56 -10.10 4.34 -2.88
CA LEU A 56 -9.16 5.40 -2.51
C LEU A 56 -9.20 6.52 -3.54
N GLU A 57 -9.22 7.77 -3.07
CA GLU A 57 -9.31 8.96 -3.94
C GLU A 57 -8.30 10.03 -3.52
N ALA A 58 -8.06 11.01 -4.40
CA ALA A 58 -7.14 12.13 -4.12
C ALA A 58 -7.52 12.91 -2.85
N GLY A 59 -8.82 13.00 -2.52
CA GLY A 59 -9.32 13.64 -1.31
C GLY A 59 -8.84 12.99 0.01
N ASP A 60 -8.38 11.73 -0.02
CA ASP A 60 -7.82 11.07 1.16
C ASP A 60 -6.40 11.55 1.52
N ARG A 61 -5.75 12.34 0.65
CA ARG A 61 -4.39 12.89 0.83
C ARG A 61 -4.18 13.52 2.21
N GLN A 62 -5.04 14.47 2.59
CA GLN A 62 -4.88 15.20 3.85
C GLN A 62 -5.09 14.30 5.07
N LYS A 63 -5.94 13.27 4.94
CA LYS A 63 -6.15 12.28 5.99
C LYS A 63 -4.92 11.39 6.15
N ALA A 64 -4.34 10.92 5.05
CA ALA A 64 -3.11 10.14 5.08
C ALA A 64 -1.93 10.93 5.69
N LEU A 65 -1.80 12.23 5.40
CA LEU A 65 -0.77 13.09 6.01
C LEU A 65 -0.88 13.15 7.54
N ARG A 66 -2.09 13.39 8.05
CA ARG A 66 -2.32 13.51 9.49
C ARG A 66 -2.22 12.16 10.22
N ASN A 67 -2.85 11.13 9.65
CA ASN A 67 -3.13 9.90 10.39
C ASN A 67 -2.28 8.71 9.96
N GLY A 68 -1.64 8.77 8.79
CA GLY A 68 -0.87 7.69 8.20
C GLY A 68 -1.65 6.84 7.21
N LEU A 69 -0.90 6.03 6.47
CA LEU A 69 -1.36 5.06 5.48
C LEU A 69 -0.93 3.66 5.94
N VAL A 70 -1.87 2.73 6.02
CA VAL A 70 -1.66 1.39 6.57
C VAL A 70 -1.88 0.34 5.49
N VAL A 71 -0.92 -0.58 5.36
CA VAL A 71 -1.07 -1.83 4.60
C VAL A 71 -1.19 -2.99 5.58
N ILE A 72 -2.11 -3.92 5.29
CA ILE A 72 -2.25 -5.19 6.00
C ILE A 72 -1.38 -6.22 5.27
N ASP A 73 -0.36 -6.72 5.96
CA ASP A 73 0.64 -7.65 5.43
C ASP A 73 0.30 -9.06 5.92
N SER A 74 -0.33 -9.83 5.03
CA SER A 74 -0.73 -11.22 5.25
C SER A 74 -0.31 -12.09 4.06
N SER A 75 -0.03 -13.36 4.34
CA SER A 75 0.20 -14.34 3.27
C SER A 75 -1.09 -14.52 2.46
N TRP A 76 -0.99 -14.52 1.11
CA TRP A 76 -2.16 -14.67 0.24
C TRP A 76 -2.95 -15.97 0.48
N LYS A 77 -2.29 -17.01 1.03
CA LYS A 77 -2.85 -18.35 1.28
C LYS A 77 -4.02 -18.38 2.28
N ARG A 78 -4.21 -17.35 3.10
CA ARG A 78 -5.31 -17.26 4.09
C ARG A 78 -6.10 -15.94 4.03
N SER A 79 -5.88 -15.16 2.96
CA SER A 79 -6.39 -13.78 2.84
C SER A 79 -7.92 -13.65 2.89
N GLN A 80 -8.69 -14.71 2.62
CA GLN A 80 -10.14 -14.66 2.38
C GLN A 80 -11.05 -14.27 3.55
N ASN A 81 -10.55 -13.93 4.74
CA ASN A 81 -11.39 -13.41 5.83
C ASN A 81 -10.68 -12.39 6.72
N ILE A 82 -9.41 -12.11 6.46
CA ILE A 82 -8.54 -11.36 7.36
C ILE A 82 -8.91 -9.88 7.37
N PHE A 83 -9.24 -9.34 6.20
CA PHE A 83 -9.55 -7.92 6.05
C PHE A 83 -10.82 -7.53 6.81
N HIS A 84 -11.80 -8.43 6.90
CA HIS A 84 -13.02 -8.25 7.70
C HIS A 84 -12.77 -8.19 9.21
N LEU A 85 -11.68 -8.79 9.72
CA LEU A 85 -11.33 -8.76 11.15
C LEU A 85 -10.73 -7.42 11.57
N VAL A 86 -10.10 -6.71 10.64
CA VAL A 86 -9.56 -5.37 10.89
C VAL A 86 -10.71 -4.36 10.88
N LYS A 87 -11.07 -3.87 12.07
CA LYS A 87 -12.17 -2.89 12.28
C LYS A 87 -11.69 -1.45 12.48
N ARG A 88 -10.39 -1.23 12.64
CA ARG A 88 -9.82 0.10 12.93
C ARG A 88 -9.37 0.77 11.65
N GLY A 89 -9.51 2.10 11.63
CA GLY A 89 -9.09 2.93 10.50
C GLY A 89 -10.19 3.09 9.46
N ASP A 90 -9.94 3.99 8.52
CA ASP A 90 -10.81 4.26 7.39
C ASP A 90 -10.39 3.38 6.22
N HIS A 91 -11.18 2.35 5.94
CA HIS A 91 -10.86 1.37 4.90
C HIS A 91 -11.07 1.95 3.50
N ARG A 92 -10.12 1.66 2.62
CA ARG A 92 -10.14 2.01 1.19
C ARG A 92 -9.64 0.85 0.35
N ARG A 93 -10.33 0.54 -0.75
CA ARG A 93 -9.80 -0.34 -1.78
C ARG A 93 -9.05 0.48 -2.81
N LEU A 94 -8.03 -0.13 -3.42
CA LEU A 94 -7.30 0.50 -4.52
C LEU A 94 -8.14 0.44 -5.80
N PRO A 95 -7.87 1.33 -6.78
CA PRO A 95 -8.39 1.13 -8.13
C PRO A 95 -7.86 -0.18 -8.72
N TYR A 96 -8.54 -0.66 -9.76
CA TYR A 96 -8.13 -1.87 -10.47
C TYR A 96 -6.72 -1.71 -11.06
N LEU A 97 -5.80 -2.57 -10.63
CA LEU A 97 -4.38 -2.52 -10.98
C LEU A 97 -3.84 -3.94 -11.17
N LEU A 98 -2.82 -4.06 -12.00
CA LEU A 98 -2.10 -5.30 -12.24
C LEU A 98 -0.80 -5.34 -11.44
N ALA A 99 -0.49 -6.50 -10.87
CA ALA A 99 0.78 -6.71 -10.19
C ALA A 99 1.96 -6.80 -11.17
N ALA A 100 3.06 -6.16 -10.82
CA ALA A 100 4.35 -6.27 -11.52
C ALA A 100 5.40 -7.06 -10.70
N ASN A 101 5.08 -7.43 -9.46
CA ASN A 101 5.95 -8.29 -8.67
C ASN A 101 6.14 -9.68 -9.35
N PRO A 102 7.32 -10.32 -9.20
CA PRO A 102 7.63 -11.58 -9.89
C PRO A 102 6.72 -12.77 -9.52
N VAL A 103 6.01 -12.69 -8.38
CA VAL A 103 5.17 -13.80 -7.90
C VAL A 103 3.80 -13.79 -8.57
N ASN A 104 3.23 -12.60 -8.80
CA ASN A 104 1.87 -12.42 -9.32
C ASN A 104 1.86 -11.55 -10.59
N PHE A 105 2.90 -11.62 -11.43
CA PHE A 105 3.03 -10.72 -12.57
C PHE A 105 1.79 -10.77 -13.49
N SER A 106 1.27 -9.59 -13.83
CA SER A 106 0.04 -9.35 -14.60
C SER A 106 -1.25 -9.92 -13.99
N VAL A 107 -1.23 -10.38 -12.75
CA VAL A 107 -2.43 -10.83 -12.04
C VAL A 107 -3.15 -9.60 -11.46
N PRO A 108 -4.46 -9.43 -11.70
CA PRO A 108 -5.21 -8.31 -11.18
C PRO A 108 -5.32 -8.35 -9.65
N GLU A 109 -5.24 -7.18 -9.02
CA GLU A 109 -5.48 -6.93 -7.60
C GLU A 109 -4.58 -7.70 -6.61
N ARG A 110 -3.68 -8.56 -7.10
CA ARG A 110 -2.69 -9.30 -6.31
C ARG A 110 -1.39 -8.54 -6.10
N LEU A 111 -1.54 -7.27 -5.71
CA LEU A 111 -0.44 -6.36 -5.44
C LEU A 111 0.33 -6.78 -4.18
N SER A 112 1.64 -6.68 -4.23
CA SER A 112 2.47 -6.77 -3.03
C SER A 112 2.24 -5.56 -2.11
N SER A 113 2.65 -5.66 -0.84
CA SER A 113 2.57 -4.54 0.12
C SER A 113 3.26 -3.27 -0.39
N ALA A 114 4.39 -3.40 -1.10
CA ALA A 114 5.09 -2.26 -1.71
C ALA A 114 4.31 -1.63 -2.88
N GLU A 115 3.70 -2.45 -3.75
CA GLU A 115 2.86 -1.97 -4.85
C GLU A 115 1.59 -1.32 -4.33
N ALA A 116 0.98 -1.87 -3.28
CA ALA A 116 -0.19 -1.30 -2.64
C ALA A 116 0.12 0.10 -2.06
N PHE A 117 1.26 0.26 -1.38
CA PHE A 117 1.72 1.59 -0.96
C PHE A 117 1.92 2.52 -2.15
N ALA A 118 2.66 2.09 -3.17
CA ALA A 118 2.97 2.93 -4.32
C ALA A 118 1.71 3.38 -5.08
N ALA A 119 0.76 2.46 -5.31
CA ALA A 119 -0.54 2.76 -5.89
C ALA A 119 -1.28 3.82 -5.08
N ALA A 120 -1.40 3.61 -3.77
CA ALA A 120 -2.10 4.55 -2.90
C ALA A 120 -1.46 5.93 -2.89
N LEU A 121 -0.13 5.97 -2.88
CA LEU A 121 0.64 7.20 -2.92
C LEU A 121 0.43 7.94 -4.24
N VAL A 122 0.44 7.26 -5.38
CA VAL A 122 0.11 7.87 -6.68
C VAL A 122 -1.29 8.45 -6.67
N VAL A 123 -2.30 7.67 -6.24
CA VAL A 123 -3.71 8.11 -6.18
C VAL A 123 -3.88 9.37 -5.33
N MET A 124 -3.10 9.52 -4.26
CA MET A 124 -3.12 10.69 -3.37
C MET A 124 -2.14 11.81 -3.76
N GLY A 125 -1.45 11.70 -4.91
CA GLY A 125 -0.53 12.71 -5.43
C GLY A 125 0.85 12.75 -4.75
N PHE A 126 1.32 11.65 -4.17
CA PHE A 126 2.65 11.49 -3.56
C PHE A 126 3.57 10.68 -4.48
N LYS A 127 3.67 11.08 -5.75
CA LYS A 127 4.39 10.34 -6.79
C LYS A 127 5.84 10.06 -6.41
N GLU A 128 6.55 11.05 -5.88
CA GLU A 128 7.96 10.92 -5.52
C GLU A 128 8.18 9.90 -4.39
N LEU A 129 7.24 9.83 -3.43
CA LEU A 129 7.29 8.80 -2.39
C LEU A 129 6.94 7.42 -2.95
N ALA A 130 6.00 7.34 -3.90
CA ALA A 130 5.68 6.08 -4.58
C ALA A 130 6.89 5.53 -5.33
N GLU A 131 7.60 6.39 -6.07
CA GLU A 131 8.85 6.05 -6.77
C GLU A 131 9.94 5.64 -5.79
N LEU A 132 10.10 6.35 -4.66
CA LEU A 132 11.05 5.98 -3.61
C LEU A 132 10.76 4.59 -3.02
N VAL A 133 9.48 4.29 -2.74
CA VAL A 133 9.04 2.97 -2.24
C VAL A 133 9.42 1.87 -3.24
N LEU A 134 9.11 2.05 -4.53
CA LEU A 134 9.36 1.03 -5.54
C LEU A 134 10.81 0.96 -6.02
N SER A 135 11.61 2.01 -5.84
CA SER A 135 13.05 2.02 -6.14
C SER A 135 13.84 0.93 -5.40
N LYS A 136 13.28 0.38 -4.32
CA LYS A 136 13.91 -0.70 -3.52
C LYS A 136 13.78 -2.07 -4.18
N PHE A 137 13.06 -2.15 -5.29
CA PHE A 137 12.79 -3.39 -6.02
C PHE A 137 13.16 -3.22 -7.49
N LYS A 138 13.93 -4.16 -8.04
CA LYS A 138 14.36 -4.12 -9.45
C LYS A 138 13.17 -4.04 -10.43
N TRP A 139 12.05 -4.68 -10.10
CA TRP A 139 10.82 -4.69 -10.88
C TRP A 139 9.92 -3.46 -10.62
N GLY A 140 10.30 -2.56 -9.70
CA GLY A 140 9.50 -1.39 -9.33
C GLY A 140 9.07 -0.51 -10.50
N PRO A 141 9.98 -0.14 -11.43
CA PRO A 141 9.61 0.63 -12.63
C PRO A 141 8.55 -0.04 -13.50
N THR A 142 8.57 -1.38 -13.57
CA THR A 142 7.59 -2.17 -14.33
C THR A 142 6.17 -1.97 -13.81
N PHE A 143 5.99 -1.73 -12.51
CA PHE A 143 4.66 -1.45 -11.93
C PHE A 143 4.02 -0.19 -12.54
N PHE A 144 4.79 0.90 -12.64
CA PHE A 144 4.30 2.15 -13.21
C PHE A 144 4.08 2.03 -14.72
N LEU A 145 4.93 1.28 -15.43
CA LEU A 145 4.75 1.02 -16.86
C LEU A 145 3.48 0.21 -17.14
N LEU A 146 3.31 -0.91 -16.41
CA LEU A 146 2.17 -1.82 -16.56
C LEU A 146 0.83 -1.15 -16.24
N ASN A 147 0.83 -0.21 -15.31
CA ASN A 147 -0.37 0.49 -14.85
C ASN A 147 -0.45 1.94 -15.33
N ARG A 148 0.37 2.37 -16.30
CA ARG A 148 0.44 3.76 -16.75
C ARG A 148 -0.94 4.33 -17.07
N ASP A 149 -1.69 3.63 -17.90
CA ASP A 149 -2.98 4.14 -18.38
C ASP A 149 -4.02 4.12 -17.24
N ARG A 150 -3.93 3.14 -16.32
CA ARG A 150 -4.79 3.02 -15.12
C ARG A 150 -4.50 4.07 -14.07
N LEU A 151 -3.24 4.49 -13.95
CA LEU A 151 -2.79 5.51 -12.99
C LEU A 151 -2.83 6.92 -13.58
N SER A 152 -2.89 7.05 -14.91
CA SER A 152 -2.92 8.34 -15.61
C SER A 152 -3.99 9.33 -15.09
N PRO A 153 -5.21 8.91 -14.71
CA PRO A 153 -6.22 9.84 -14.20
C PRO A 153 -5.82 10.51 -12.88
N TYR A 154 -4.89 9.92 -12.13
CA TYR A 154 -4.43 10.44 -10.83
C TYR A 154 -3.12 11.25 -10.94
N LEU A 155 -2.51 11.30 -12.12
CA LEU A 155 -1.24 11.99 -12.36
C LEU A 155 -1.41 13.40 -12.94
N GLY A 156 -2.63 13.81 -13.26
CA GLY A 156 -2.96 15.08 -13.93
C GLY A 156 -3.61 16.15 -13.05
N GLY A 157 -3.37 16.12 -11.74
CA GLY A 157 -3.92 17.09 -10.77
C GLY A 157 -2.87 18.00 -10.16
#